data_AF-A0A543CHX0-F1
#
_entry.id   AF-A0A543CHX0-F1
#
_cell.length_a   1.000
_cell.length_b   1.000
_cell.length_c   1.000
_cell.angle_alpha   90.00
_cell.angle_beta   90.00
_cell.angle_gamma   90.00
#
_symmetry.space_group_name_H-M   'P 1'
#
loop_
_entity.id
_entity.type
_entity.pdbx_description
1 polymer ?
#
loop_
_entity_poly.entity_id
_entity_poly.type
_entity_poly.pdbx_seq_one_letter_code
_entity_poly.pdbx_strand_id
1 'polypeptide(L)'
;MSGSNSLALVTGPVRACPVCGGEILAALQVPNGWTTEGGKQVRGTSEVLLCERCDRDDPVTGPIVVFFTVHEQATADQADELAALLQRWADHAVARRPDLQALDAEVDAWYRGEL
;
A
#
# COMPACT_ATOMS: atom_id res chain seq x y z
N MET A 1 -18.51 -10.17 -3.24
CA MET A 1 -18.49 -9.53 -1.90
C MET A 1 -17.51 -8.37 -1.98
N SER A 2 -18.01 -7.14 -2.05
CA SER A 2 -17.16 -5.94 -2.03
C SER A 2 -16.53 -5.81 -0.66
N GLY A 3 -15.23 -6.08 -0.56
CA GLY A 3 -14.46 -5.70 0.63
C GLY A 3 -14.29 -4.19 0.61
N SER A 4 -14.85 -3.49 1.59
CA SER A 4 -14.55 -2.07 1.78
C SER A 4 -13.08 -1.95 2.20
N ASN A 5 -12.29 -1.27 1.38
CA ASN A 5 -10.96 -0.82 1.78
C ASN A 5 -11.13 0.42 2.65
N SER A 6 -10.41 0.48 3.76
CA SER A 6 -10.42 1.65 4.63
C SER A 6 -9.07 2.33 4.52
N LEU A 7 -9.05 3.50 3.89
CA LEU A 7 -7.87 4.36 3.90
C LEU A 7 -7.84 5.10 5.23
N ALA A 8 -6.80 4.83 6.02
CA ALA A 8 -6.57 5.50 7.29
C ALA A 8 -5.36 6.42 7.11
N LEU A 9 -5.57 7.74 7.16
CA LEU A 9 -4.44 8.66 7.25
C LEU A 9 -3.71 8.36 8.58
N VAL A 10 -2.44 7.98 8.54
CA VAL A 10 -1.70 7.65 9.75
C VAL A 10 -1.43 8.94 10.53
N THR A 11 -2.26 9.20 11.52
CA THR A 11 -2.06 10.25 12.53
C THR A 11 -1.35 9.63 13.75
N GLY A 12 -0.15 9.09 13.53
CA GLY A 12 0.69 8.45 14.55
C GLY A 12 2.11 9.02 14.53
N PRO A 13 3.01 8.60 15.45
CA PRO A 13 4.41 9.05 15.42
C PRO A 13 5.03 8.71 14.05
N VAL A 14 5.72 9.69 13.46
CA VAL A 14 6.34 9.59 12.13
C VAL A 14 7.14 8.29 12.05
N ARG A 15 6.69 7.37 11.19
CA ARG A 15 7.43 6.14 10.90
C ARG A 15 8.47 6.46 9.83
N ALA A 16 9.70 5.99 10.03
CA ALA A 16 10.71 6.03 8.98
C ALA A 16 10.46 4.92 7.96
N CYS A 17 10.70 5.20 6.68
CA CYS A 17 10.63 4.22 5.62
C CYS A 17 11.62 3.08 5.90
N PRO A 18 11.20 1.80 5.89
CA PRO A 18 12.10 0.68 6.15
C PRO A 18 13.14 0.48 5.04
N VAL A 19 12.93 1.08 3.86
CA VAL A 19 13.82 0.95 2.70
C VAL A 19 14.89 2.04 2.70
N CYS A 20 14.50 3.32 2.82
CA CYS A 20 15.42 4.45 2.67
C CYS A 20 15.59 5.32 3.92
N GLY A 21 14.85 5.04 5.01
CA GLY A 21 14.83 5.85 6.23
C GLY A 21 14.12 7.21 6.11
N GLY A 22 13.56 7.55 4.94
CA GLY A 22 12.82 8.80 4.70
C GLY A 22 11.45 8.84 5.39
N GLU A 23 10.78 9.99 5.31
CA GLU A 23 9.46 10.18 5.92
C GLU A 23 8.36 9.36 5.23
N ILE A 24 7.47 8.78 6.03
CA ILE A 24 6.22 8.16 5.57
C ILE A 24 5.11 9.20 5.66
N LEU A 25 4.56 9.57 4.50
CA LEU A 25 3.51 10.58 4.35
C LEU A 25 2.12 10.02 4.64
N ALA A 26 1.90 8.74 4.32
CA ALA A 26 0.63 8.06 4.55
C ALA A 26 0.82 6.54 4.64
N ALA A 27 -0.16 5.84 5.21
CA ALA A 27 -0.27 4.39 5.05
C ALA A 27 -1.70 4.00 4.70
N LEU A 28 -1.83 2.92 3.95
CA LEU A 28 -3.10 2.32 3.61
C LEU A 28 -3.23 0.97 4.28
N GLN A 29 -4.35 0.74 4.95
CA GLN A 29 -4.70 -0.57 5.49
C GLN A 29 -5.52 -1.32 4.43
N VAL A 30 -4.90 -2.31 3.81
CA VAL A 30 -5.54 -3.14 2.78
C VAL A 30 -6.00 -4.44 3.42
N PRO A 31 -7.30 -4.76 3.39
CA PRO A 31 -7.80 -6.07 3.78
C PRO A 31 -7.11 -7.13 2.92
N ASN A 32 -6.46 -8.08 3.58
CA ASN A 32 -5.92 -9.26 2.92
C ASN A 32 -6.65 -10.49 3.47
N GLY A 33 -6.65 -11.58 2.71
CA GLY A 33 -7.27 -12.79 3.17
C GLY A 33 -7.22 -13.87 2.11
N TRP A 34 -7.22 -15.10 2.58
CA TRP A 34 -7.27 -16.27 1.72
C TRP A 34 -8.19 -17.31 2.34
N THR A 35 -8.69 -18.18 1.48
CA THR A 35 -9.39 -19.39 1.92
C THR A 35 -8.36 -20.50 1.96
N THR A 36 -8.24 -21.14 3.12
CA THR A 36 -7.41 -22.35 3.26
C THR A 36 -8.00 -23.52 2.47
N GLU A 37 -7.21 -24.57 2.22
CA GLU A 37 -7.65 -25.78 1.53
C GLU A 37 -8.86 -26.45 2.20
N GLY A 38 -9.01 -26.33 3.52
CA GLY A 38 -10.16 -26.79 4.30
C GLY A 38 -11.38 -25.85 4.27
N GLY A 39 -11.41 -24.84 3.40
CA GLY A 39 -12.54 -23.91 3.25
C GLY A 39 -12.64 -22.83 4.34
N LYS A 40 -11.75 -22.82 5.34
CA LYS A 40 -11.72 -21.77 6.37
C LYS A 40 -11.17 -20.47 5.79
N GLN A 41 -11.92 -19.38 5.96
CA GLN A 41 -11.44 -18.04 5.63
C GLN A 41 -10.47 -17.54 6.70
N VAL A 42 -9.28 -17.13 6.26
CA VAL A 42 -8.33 -16.35 7.03
C VAL A 42 -8.43 -14.91 6.54
N ARG A 43 -8.64 -13.98 7.48
CA ARG A 43 -8.67 -12.54 7.23
C ARG A 43 -7.49 -11.90 7.94
N GLY A 44 -6.85 -10.96 7.27
CA GLY A 44 -5.84 -10.09 7.85
C GLY A 44 -5.89 -8.70 7.22
N THR A 45 -4.94 -7.88 7.60
CA THR A 45 -4.74 -6.54 7.04
C THR A 45 -3.26 -6.36 6.77
N SER A 46 -2.92 -5.92 5.56
CA SER A 46 -1.59 -5.45 5.21
C SER A 46 -1.54 -3.94 5.27
N GLU A 47 -0.38 -3.40 5.63
CA GLU A 47 -0.10 -1.97 5.53
C GLU A 47 0.73 -1.68 4.27
N VAL A 48 0.30 -0.71 3.47
CA VAL A 48 1.06 -0.19 2.33
C VAL A 48 1.48 1.24 2.67
N LEU A 49 2.78 1.48 2.72
CA LEU A 49 3.36 2.77 3.11
C LEU A 49 3.61 3.64 1.88
N LEU A 50 3.40 4.96 2.03
CA LEU A 50 3.77 5.98 1.05
C LEU A 50 4.99 6.75 1.59
N CYS A 51 6.15 6.59 0.95
CA CYS A 51 7.39 7.26 1.32
C CYS A 51 7.67 8.47 0.43
N GLU A 52 8.07 9.60 1.02
CA GLU A 52 8.39 10.83 0.28
C GLU A 52 9.48 10.66 -0.81
N ARG A 53 10.35 9.64 -0.67
CA ARG A 53 11.51 9.41 -1.55
C ARG A 53 11.28 8.25 -2.51
N CYS A 54 10.92 7.09 -1.98
CA CYS A 54 10.77 5.88 -2.79
C CYS A 54 9.63 5.99 -3.80
N ASP A 55 8.57 6.71 -3.44
CA ASP A 55 7.35 6.81 -4.24
C ASP A 55 7.30 8.06 -5.13
N ARG A 56 8.34 8.91 -5.09
CA ARG A 56 8.35 10.21 -5.78
C ARG A 56 8.09 10.10 -7.29
N ASP A 57 8.69 9.10 -7.93
CA ASP A 57 8.65 8.94 -9.39
C ASP A 57 7.61 7.90 -9.86
N ASP A 58 6.86 7.31 -8.92
CA ASP A 58 5.80 6.36 -9.26
C ASP A 58 4.57 7.10 -9.84
N PRO A 59 3.98 6.62 -10.95
CA PRO A 59 2.89 7.32 -11.64
C PRO A 59 1.56 7.33 -10.86
N VAL A 60 1.42 6.53 -9.82
CA VAL A 60 0.24 6.46 -8.95
C VAL A 60 0.49 7.20 -7.64
N THR A 61 1.63 6.99 -7.00
CA THR A 61 1.93 7.55 -5.67
C THR A 61 2.69 8.88 -5.73
N GLY A 62 3.46 9.15 -6.78
CA GLY A 62 4.19 10.40 -7.00
C GLY A 62 3.31 11.66 -6.94
N PRO A 63 2.10 11.68 -7.55
CA PRO A 63 1.17 12.80 -7.38
C PRO A 63 0.80 13.11 -5.93
N ILE A 64 0.71 12.10 -5.05
CA ILE A 64 0.43 12.33 -3.61
C ILE A 64 1.65 12.92 -2.93
N VAL A 65 2.87 12.45 -3.27
CA VAL A 65 4.12 13.04 -2.78
C VAL A 65 4.22 14.52 -3.20
N VAL A 66 3.90 14.83 -4.46
CA VAL A 66 3.87 16.21 -4.96
C VAL A 66 2.83 17.04 -4.20
N PHE A 67 1.63 16.50 -3.98
CA PHE A 67 0.59 17.19 -3.20
C PHE A 67 1.12 17.63 -1.84
N PHE A 68 1.73 16.72 -1.06
CA PHE A 68 2.27 17.07 0.27
C PHE A 68 3.56 17.89 0.23
N THR A 69 4.30 17.87 -0.88
CA THR A 69 5.45 18.76 -1.09
C THR A 69 5.00 20.22 -1.31
N VAL A 70 3.87 20.42 -2.00
CA VAL A 70 3.32 21.75 -2.28
C VAL A 70 2.42 22.25 -1.15
N HIS A 71 1.66 21.33 -0.56
CA HIS A 71 0.69 21.58 0.50
C HIS A 71 1.13 20.76 1.71
N GLU A 72 2.02 21.32 2.54
CA GLU A 72 2.54 20.67 3.75
C GLU A 72 1.42 20.03 4.60
N GLN A 73 0.22 20.61 4.55
CA GLN A 73 -1.02 20.05 5.09
C GLN A 73 -2.17 20.22 4.10
N ALA A 74 -3.10 19.28 4.13
CA ALA A 74 -4.35 19.37 3.37
C ALA A 74 -5.36 20.27 4.10
N THR A 75 -5.94 21.21 3.36
CA THR A 75 -7.07 22.03 3.82
C THR A 75 -8.39 21.49 3.30
N ALA A 76 -9.52 22.01 3.82
CA ALA A 76 -10.85 21.60 3.38
C ALA A 76 -11.07 21.79 1.87
N ASP A 77 -10.54 22.88 1.29
CA ASP A 77 -10.67 23.19 -0.13
C ASP A 77 -9.90 22.22 -1.04
N GLN A 78 -8.96 21.46 -0.47
CA GLN A 78 -8.12 20.49 -1.18
C GLN A 78 -8.55 19.04 -0.93
N ALA A 79 -9.59 18.83 -0.11
CA ALA A 79 -10.01 17.51 0.32
C ALA A 79 -10.42 16.62 -0.85
N ASP A 80 -11.15 17.16 -1.83
CA ASP A 80 -11.63 16.39 -2.99
C ASP A 80 -10.47 15.96 -3.91
N GLU A 81 -9.49 16.84 -4.13
CA GLU A 81 -8.29 16.51 -4.91
C GLU A 81 -7.48 15.42 -4.21
N LEU A 82 -7.19 15.60 -2.93
CA LEU A 82 -6.45 14.60 -2.16
C LEU A 82 -7.21 13.26 -2.09
N ALA A 83 -8.53 13.30 -1.91
CA ALA A 83 -9.36 12.09 -1.88
C ALA A 83 -9.28 11.32 -3.21
N ALA A 84 -9.31 12.02 -4.35
CA ALA A 84 -9.17 11.38 -5.66
C ALA A 84 -7.81 10.70 -5.84
N LEU A 85 -6.73 11.35 -5.39
CA LEU A 85 -5.37 10.78 -5.44
C LEU A 85 -5.25 9.54 -4.54
N LEU A 86 -5.74 9.64 -3.30
CA LEU A 86 -5.72 8.55 -2.32
C LEU A 86 -6.58 7.36 -2.77
N GLN A 87 -7.73 7.60 -3.40
CA GLN A 87 -8.57 6.54 -3.94
C GLN A 87 -7.85 5.78 -5.06
N ARG A 88 -7.21 6.50 -5.99
CA ARG A 88 -6.44 5.89 -7.08
C ARG A 88 -5.29 5.02 -6.55
N TRP A 89 -4.60 5.49 -5.51
CA TRP A 89 -3.58 4.71 -4.83
C TRP A 89 -4.16 3.46 -4.18
N ALA A 90 -5.29 3.57 -3.48
CA ALA A 90 -5.95 2.42 -2.87
C ALA A 90 -6.36 1.35 -3.89
N ASP A 91 -6.93 1.77 -5.01
CA ASP A 91 -7.31 0.86 -6.09
C ASP A 91 -6.09 0.14 -6.69
N HIS A 92 -4.98 0.85 -6.86
CA HIS A 92 -3.73 0.26 -7.34
C HIS A 92 -3.12 -0.72 -6.33
N ALA A 93 -3.11 -0.38 -5.05
CA ALA A 93 -2.57 -1.23 -3.99
C ALA A 93 -3.33 -2.56 -3.87
N VAL A 94 -4.66 -2.54 -4.06
CA VAL A 94 -5.51 -3.74 -4.03
C VAL A 94 -5.33 -4.60 -5.27
N ALA A 95 -5.00 -4.01 -6.42
CA ALA A 95 -4.76 -4.72 -7.66
C ALA A 95 -3.47 -5.57 -7.62
N ARG A 96 -2.48 -5.20 -6.79
CA ARG A 96 -1.27 -6.00 -6.56
C ARG A 96 -1.58 -7.23 -5.68
N ARG A 97 -2.31 -8.20 -6.24
CA ARG A 97 -2.31 -9.56 -5.69
C ARG A 97 -0.92 -10.17 -5.85
N PRO A 98 -0.48 -11.06 -4.96
CA PRO A 98 0.76 -11.80 -5.16
C PRO A 98 0.74 -12.46 -6.54
N ASP A 99 1.82 -12.30 -7.29
CA ASP A 99 2.03 -13.06 -8.50
C ASP A 99 2.22 -14.53 -8.09
N LEU A 100 1.15 -15.31 -8.20
CA LEU A 100 1.17 -16.71 -7.78
C LEU A 100 2.19 -17.52 -8.58
N GLN A 101 2.47 -17.13 -9.82
CA GLN A 101 3.46 -17.81 -10.64
C GLN A 101 4.89 -17.52 -10.16
N ALA A 102 5.17 -16.27 -9.78
CA ALA A 102 6.44 -15.92 -9.16
C ALA A 102 6.61 -16.61 -7.79
N LEU A 103 5.54 -16.69 -7.01
CA LEU A 103 5.53 -17.37 -5.72
C LEU A 103 5.78 -18.88 -5.87
N ASP A 104 5.12 -19.54 -6.82
CA ASP A 104 5.33 -20.96 -7.09
C ASP A 104 6.79 -21.23 -7.51
N ALA A 105 7.37 -20.37 -8.35
CA ALA A 105 8.77 -20.48 -8.74
C ALA A 105 9.75 -20.32 -7.56
N GLU A 106 9.45 -19.42 -6.63
CA GLU A 106 10.23 -19.24 -5.39
C GLU A 106 10.10 -20.46 -4.46
N VAL A 107 8.89 -21.00 -4.29
CA VAL A 107 8.64 -22.22 -3.50
C VAL A 107 9.40 -23.41 -4.09
N ASP A 108 9.38 -23.56 -5.41
CA ASP A 108 10.10 -24.62 -6.11
C ASP A 108 11.62 -24.49 -5.94
N ALA A 109 12.17 -23.27 -6.00
CA ALA A 109 13.59 -23.02 -5.74
C ALA A 109 13.98 -23.38 -4.30
N TRP A 110 13.11 -23.11 -3.33
CA TRP A 110 13.32 -23.47 -1.94
C TRP A 110 13.37 -24.99 -1.75
N TYR A 111 12.44 -25.73 -2.37
CA TYR A 111 12.46 -27.20 -2.32
C TYR A 111 13.70 -27.83 -2.96
N ARG A 112 14.30 -27.16 -3.95
CA ARG A 112 15.56 -27.58 -4.58
C ARG A 112 16.82 -27.13 -3.81
N GLY A 113 16.67 -26.29 -2.79
CA GLY A 113 17.78 -25.73 -2.01
C GLY A 113 18.57 -24.64 -2.77
N GLU A 114 17.92 -23.92 -3.67
CA GLU A 114 18.51 -22.89 -4.52
C GLU A 114 18.27 -21.45 -4.00
N LEU A 115 17.63 -21.33 -2.83
CA LEU A 115 17.34 -20.09 -2.10
C LEU A 115 18.14 -20.02 -0.78
#